data_AF-A0A357FLU8-F1
#
_entry.id   AF-A0A357FLU8-F1
#
_cell.length_a   1.000
_cell.length_b   1.000
_cell.length_c   1.000
_cell.angle_alpha   90.00
_cell.angle_beta   90.00
_cell.angle_gamma   90.00
#
_symmetry.space_group_name_H-M   'P 1'
#
loop_
_entity.id
_entity.type
_entity.pdbx_description
1 polymer ?
#
loop_
_entity_poly.entity_id
_entity_poly.type
_entity_poly.pdbx_seq_one_letter_code
_entity_poly.pdbx_strand_id
1 'polypeptide(L)'
;ASSIVEFMIYKFGPDKMFNLLTEHKSGRNLDDSIQFVYGISKLELENGWRNYIGAPIYEPDLSENKLPTPIPRPAVGLFSLTPQSGSTSVKSTGIDTSKNITLYDQPNETVNSESQNVEAPRSGGCTRLNNKNSGTDYSMFLLIIPPLFIWSRRR
;
A
#
# COMPACT_ATOMS: atom_id res chain seq x y z
N ALA A 1 1.34 0.57 -20.83
CA ALA A 1 2.48 1.36 -20.31
C ALA A 1 3.53 1.70 -21.37
N SER A 2 3.86 0.82 -22.33
CA SER A 2 4.92 1.10 -23.33
C SER A 2 4.68 2.38 -24.15
N SER A 3 3.43 2.70 -24.51
CA SER A 3 3.11 3.83 -25.38
C SER A 3 3.31 5.21 -24.75
N ILE A 4 3.16 5.37 -23.44
CA ILE A 4 3.43 6.67 -22.79
C ILE A 4 4.92 6.91 -22.62
N VAL A 5 5.68 5.86 -22.32
CA VAL A 5 7.15 5.90 -22.29
C VAL A 5 7.71 6.28 -23.66
N GLU A 6 7.19 5.66 -24.72
CA GLU A 6 7.56 5.99 -26.10
C GLU A 6 7.27 7.46 -26.43
N PHE A 7 6.08 7.96 -26.08
CA PHE A 7 5.73 9.37 -26.23
C PHE A 7 6.70 10.29 -25.46
N MET A 8 7.09 9.93 -24.24
CA MET A 8 8.02 10.72 -23.45
C MET A 8 9.40 10.79 -24.09
N ILE A 9 9.91 9.67 -24.60
CA ILE A 9 11.19 9.62 -25.32
C ILE A 9 11.09 10.40 -26.63
N TYR A 10 10.01 10.26 -27.38
CA TYR A 10 9.79 10.97 -28.64
C TYR A 10 9.69 12.49 -28.45
N LYS A 11 8.93 12.95 -27.46
CA LYS A 11 8.66 14.37 -27.22
C LYS A 11 9.78 15.09 -26.46
N PHE A 12 10.38 14.43 -25.47
CA PHE A 12 11.32 15.06 -24.53
C PHE A 12 12.75 14.50 -24.61
N GLY A 13 12.96 13.42 -25.35
CA GLY A 13 14.25 12.77 -25.51
C GLY A 13 14.55 11.71 -24.44
N PRO A 14 15.48 10.77 -24.75
CA PRO A 14 15.88 9.72 -23.82
C PRO A 14 16.57 10.25 -22.56
N ASP A 15 17.29 11.38 -22.64
CA ASP A 15 18.01 11.96 -21.51
C ASP A 15 17.06 12.43 -20.40
N LYS A 16 15.95 13.07 -20.77
CA LYS A 16 14.92 13.47 -19.80
C LYS A 16 14.22 12.24 -19.21
N MET A 17 14.02 11.19 -19.99
CA MET A 17 13.47 9.94 -19.46
C MET A 17 14.42 9.27 -18.45
N PHE A 18 15.71 9.27 -18.75
CA PHE A 18 16.75 8.81 -17.81
C PHE A 18 16.76 9.63 -16.52
N ASN A 19 16.65 10.96 -16.63
CA ASN A 19 16.58 11.85 -15.48
C ASN A 19 15.33 11.56 -14.64
N LEU A 20 14.15 11.38 -15.26
CA LEU A 20 12.93 11.00 -14.53
C LEU A 20 13.14 9.73 -13.69
N LEU A 21 13.73 8.70 -14.30
CA LEU A 21 13.99 7.44 -13.62
C LEU A 21 15.02 7.60 -12.49
N THR A 22 16.00 8.48 -12.67
CA THR A 22 17.02 8.79 -11.66
C THR A 22 16.39 9.50 -10.45
N GLU A 23 15.55 10.50 -10.68
CA GLU A 23 14.82 11.23 -9.64
C GLU A 23 13.84 10.32 -8.89
N HIS A 24 13.07 9.50 -9.61
CA HIS A 24 12.19 8.53 -8.97
C HIS A 24 12.97 7.48 -8.16
N LYS A 25 14.13 7.03 -8.67
CA LYS A 25 15.02 6.09 -7.95
C LYS A 25 15.60 6.69 -6.67
N SER A 26 15.77 8.02 -6.60
CA SER A 26 16.24 8.68 -5.36
C SER A 26 15.18 8.72 -4.26
N GLY A 27 13.97 8.23 -4.52
CA GLY A 27 12.85 8.21 -3.57
C GLY A 27 11.92 9.41 -3.67
N ARG A 28 12.12 10.30 -4.65
CA ARG A 28 11.16 11.36 -4.96
C ARG A 28 9.87 10.74 -5.51
N ASN A 29 8.72 11.28 -5.13
CA ASN A 29 7.44 10.83 -5.68
C ASN A 29 7.43 10.96 -7.20
N LEU A 30 6.71 10.09 -7.91
CA LEU A 30 6.65 10.15 -9.38
C LEU A 30 6.12 11.50 -9.88
N ASP A 31 5.05 12.02 -9.28
CA ASP A 31 4.41 13.25 -9.71
C ASP A 31 5.37 14.44 -9.51
N ASP A 32 6.07 14.48 -8.37
CA ASP A 32 7.12 15.46 -8.09
C ASP A 32 8.31 15.33 -9.05
N SER A 33 8.69 14.10 -9.41
CA SER A 33 9.78 13.83 -10.35
C SER A 33 9.43 14.29 -11.76
N ILE A 34 8.18 14.08 -12.19
CA ILE A 34 7.66 14.57 -13.47
C ILE A 34 7.73 16.10 -13.50
N GLN A 35 7.23 16.75 -12.44
CA GLN A 35 7.26 18.20 -12.32
C GLN A 35 8.70 18.74 -12.32
N PHE A 36 9.63 18.07 -11.64
CA PHE A 36 11.03 18.48 -11.58
C PHE A 36 11.75 18.37 -12.94
N VAL A 37 11.56 17.26 -13.66
CA VAL A 37 12.31 16.98 -14.91
C VAL A 37 11.69 17.66 -16.14
N TYR A 38 10.36 17.67 -16.21
CA TYR A 38 9.62 18.17 -17.38
C TYR A 38 9.01 19.56 -17.16
N GLY A 39 8.89 20.02 -15.92
CA GLY A 39 8.27 21.32 -15.61
C GLY A 39 6.75 21.34 -15.76
N ILE A 40 6.12 20.17 -15.94
CA ILE A 40 4.68 20.01 -16.14
C ILE A 40 4.11 19.05 -15.11
N SER A 41 2.82 19.19 -14.83
CA SER A 41 2.09 18.28 -13.96
C SER A 41 1.90 16.92 -14.64
N LYS A 42 1.63 15.89 -13.82
CA LYS A 42 1.25 14.56 -14.32
C LYS A 42 0.00 14.62 -15.23
N LEU A 43 -0.98 15.46 -14.88
CA LEU A 43 -2.20 15.63 -15.67
C LEU A 43 -1.90 16.19 -17.06
N GLU A 44 -1.01 17.20 -17.15
CA GLU A 44 -0.57 17.76 -18.42
C GLU A 44 0.23 16.76 -19.26
N LEU A 45 1.07 15.94 -18.60
CA LEU A 45 1.79 14.86 -19.28
C LEU A 45 0.83 13.83 -19.87
N GLU A 46 -0.15 13.38 -19.08
CA GLU A 46 -1.16 12.42 -19.52
C GLU A 46 -1.99 13.00 -20.67
N ASN A 47 -2.46 14.23 -20.54
CA ASN A 47 -3.24 14.88 -21.60
C ASN A 47 -2.41 15.13 -22.86
N GLY A 48 -1.11 15.43 -22.72
CA GLY A 48 -0.19 15.51 -23.83
C GLY A 48 -0.03 14.17 -24.56
N TRP A 49 0.05 13.07 -23.80
CA TRP A 49 0.10 11.72 -24.35
C TRP A 49 -1.22 11.32 -25.02
N ARG A 50 -2.37 11.62 -24.39
CA ARG A 50 -3.70 11.37 -24.95
C ARG A 50 -3.90 12.07 -26.28
N ASN A 51 -3.53 13.35 -26.35
CA ASN A 51 -3.57 14.10 -27.60
C ASN A 51 -2.68 13.47 -28.68
N TYR A 52 -1.49 12.97 -28.31
CA TYR A 52 -0.60 12.28 -29.25
C TYR A 52 -1.21 10.99 -29.82
N ILE A 53 -1.95 10.22 -29.03
CA ILE A 53 -2.63 8.99 -29.49
C ILE A 53 -4.04 9.22 -30.04
N GLY A 54 -4.50 10.49 -30.14
CA GLY A 54 -5.85 10.83 -30.59
C GLY A 54 -6.97 10.47 -29.59
N ALA A 55 -6.63 10.30 -28.31
CA ALA A 55 -7.60 10.05 -27.26
C ALA A 55 -8.21 11.35 -26.71
N PRO A 56 -9.46 11.32 -26.21
CA PRO A 56 -10.06 12.46 -25.52
C PRO A 56 -9.24 12.91 -24.30
N ILE A 57 -9.33 14.21 -24.01
CA ILE A 57 -8.73 14.82 -22.81
C ILE A 57 -9.27 14.13 -21.56
N TYR A 58 -8.39 13.87 -20.61
CA TYR A 58 -8.75 13.40 -19.29
C TYR A 58 -8.98 14.58 -18.35
N GLU A 59 -10.14 14.53 -17.70
CA GLU A 59 -10.55 15.44 -16.65
C GLU A 59 -10.75 14.61 -15.38
N PRO A 60 -9.98 14.85 -14.31
CA PRO A 60 -10.13 14.10 -13.08
C PRO A 60 -11.48 14.44 -12.41
N ASP A 61 -12.16 13.43 -11.87
CA ASP A 61 -13.37 13.66 -11.10
C ASP A 61 -13.02 14.26 -9.74
N LEU A 62 -13.42 15.52 -9.52
CA LEU A 62 -13.21 16.21 -8.25
C LEU A 62 -14.09 15.66 -7.12
N SER A 63 -15.02 14.74 -7.43
CA SER A 63 -15.97 14.17 -6.47
C SER A 63 -15.40 13.07 -5.56
N GLU A 64 -14.16 12.61 -5.80
CA GLU A 64 -13.52 11.49 -5.09
C GLU A 64 -13.35 11.69 -3.57
N ASN A 65 -13.63 12.88 -3.03
CA ASN A 65 -13.60 13.18 -1.60
C ASN A 65 -14.97 13.18 -0.90
N LYS A 66 -16.00 12.52 -1.47
CA LYS A 66 -17.22 12.26 -0.71
C LYS A 66 -17.00 11.13 0.28
N LEU A 67 -16.75 11.49 1.54
CA LEU A 67 -16.81 10.54 2.65
C LEU A 67 -18.18 9.84 2.64
N PRO A 68 -18.24 8.52 2.87
CA PRO A 68 -19.52 7.85 3.02
C PRO A 68 -20.26 8.46 4.21
N THR A 69 -21.57 8.69 4.06
CA THR A 69 -22.40 9.11 5.19
C THR A 69 -22.29 8.07 6.31
N PRO A 70 -21.91 8.44 7.54
CA PRO A 70 -21.82 7.49 8.64
C PRO A 70 -23.16 6.81 8.88
N ILE A 71 -23.17 5.48 8.95
CA ILE A 71 -24.35 4.71 9.33
C ILE A 71 -24.49 4.78 10.86
N PRO A 72 -25.63 5.23 11.42
CA PRO A 72 -25.83 5.28 12.87
C PRO A 72 -25.82 3.85 13.43
N ARG A 73 -25.02 3.64 14.49
CA ARG A 73 -24.97 2.37 15.22
C ARG A 73 -25.83 2.47 16.48
N PRO A 74 -26.56 1.41 16.86
CA PRO A 74 -27.26 1.38 18.13
C PRO A 74 -26.26 1.54 19.28
N ALA A 75 -26.59 2.39 20.26
CA ALA A 75 -25.81 2.52 21.48
C ALA A 75 -26.04 1.31 22.38
N VAL A 76 -24.96 0.67 22.83
CA VAL A 76 -25.04 -0.39 23.84
C VAL A 76 -25.17 0.26 25.22
N GLY A 77 -26.20 -0.14 25.98
CA GLY A 77 -26.36 0.24 27.38
C GLY A 77 -25.56 -0.68 28.31
N LEU A 78 -25.28 -0.22 29.54
CA LEU A 78 -24.69 -1.07 30.58
C LEU A 78 -25.75 -2.03 31.13
N PHE A 79 -25.33 -3.23 31.52
CA PHE A 79 -26.17 -4.13 32.32
C PHE A 79 -26.32 -3.55 33.72
N SER A 80 -27.56 -3.34 34.16
CA SER A 80 -27.87 -2.88 35.52
C SER A 80 -28.86 -3.83 36.18
N LEU A 81 -28.70 -4.01 37.49
CA LEU A 81 -29.66 -4.72 38.34
C LEU A 81 -30.93 -3.88 38.59
N THR A 82 -30.88 -2.57 38.30
CA THR A 82 -32.05 -1.70 38.32
C THR A 82 -32.64 -1.60 36.92
N PRO A 83 -33.95 -1.82 36.74
CA PRO A 83 -34.59 -1.69 35.43
C PRO A 83 -34.41 -0.27 34.88
N GLN A 84 -33.85 -0.14 33.68
CA GLN A 84 -33.74 1.12 32.94
C GLN A 84 -34.77 1.15 31.81
N SER A 85 -35.33 2.32 31.51
CA SER A 85 -36.29 2.47 30.39
C SER A 85 -35.67 1.98 29.08
N GLY A 86 -36.37 1.08 28.38
CA GLY A 86 -35.89 0.46 27.13
C GLY A 86 -35.04 -0.80 27.32
N SER A 87 -34.80 -1.25 28.57
CA SER A 87 -34.13 -2.52 28.86
C SER A 87 -35.12 -3.68 29.04
N THR A 88 -34.67 -4.90 28.75
CA THR A 88 -35.41 -6.14 29.03
C THR A 88 -34.94 -6.75 30.34
N SER A 89 -35.83 -6.92 31.32
CA SER A 89 -35.50 -7.57 32.59
C SER A 89 -35.45 -9.08 32.44
N VAL A 90 -34.35 -9.71 32.87
CA VAL A 90 -34.20 -11.18 32.89
C VAL A 90 -34.29 -11.66 34.34
N LYS A 91 -35.14 -12.67 34.60
CA LYS A 91 -35.29 -13.28 35.94
C LYS A 91 -34.19 -14.33 36.16
N SER A 92 -33.62 -14.38 37.36
CA SER A 92 -32.73 -15.48 37.75
C SER A 92 -33.51 -16.79 37.84
N THR A 93 -33.03 -17.82 37.14
CA THR A 93 -33.52 -19.19 37.30
C THR A 93 -32.80 -19.79 38.50
N GLY A 94 -33.53 -20.03 39.60
CA GLY A 94 -33.00 -20.75 40.75
C GLY A 94 -32.70 -22.19 40.36
N ILE A 95 -31.43 -22.59 40.46
CA ILE A 95 -31.02 -23.99 40.41
C ILE A 95 -31.31 -24.63 41.77
N ASP A 96 -32.26 -25.56 41.84
CA ASP A 96 -32.52 -26.38 43.04
C ASP A 96 -31.43 -27.47 43.16
N THR A 97 -30.31 -27.14 43.82
CA THR A 97 -29.13 -28.02 43.99
C THR A 97 -29.31 -29.12 45.05
N SER A 98 -30.51 -29.70 45.21
CA SER A 98 -30.79 -30.65 46.32
C SER A 98 -30.73 -32.15 45.99
N LYS A 99 -30.32 -32.58 44.79
CA LYS A 99 -30.08 -34.02 44.51
C LYS A 99 -28.82 -34.26 43.67
N ASN A 100 -27.78 -34.74 44.38
CA ASN A 100 -26.54 -35.39 43.94
C ASN A 100 -25.60 -34.48 43.12
N ILE A 101 -24.39 -34.13 43.58
CA ILE A 101 -23.28 -35.06 43.89
C ILE A 101 -22.41 -34.49 45.02
N THR A 102 -22.21 -35.31 46.06
CA THR A 102 -21.07 -35.24 46.98
C THR A 102 -19.93 -36.06 46.39
N LEU A 103 -18.82 -35.44 46.01
CA LEU A 103 -17.46 -35.81 46.43
C LEU A 103 -16.47 -34.72 45.96
N TYR A 104 -15.93 -34.04 46.96
CA TYR A 104 -14.79 -33.12 47.11
C TYR A 104 -13.77 -33.08 45.93
N ASP A 105 -13.26 -31.91 45.54
CA ASP A 105 -12.21 -31.24 46.31
C ASP A 105 -12.27 -29.69 46.31
N GLN A 106 -11.69 -29.14 47.37
CA GLN A 106 -11.78 -27.77 47.90
C GLN A 106 -11.04 -26.68 47.09
N PRO A 107 -11.26 -25.38 47.44
CA PRO A 107 -10.68 -24.24 46.76
C PRO A 107 -9.27 -23.96 47.28
N ASN A 108 -8.32 -23.78 46.37
CA ASN A 108 -7.05 -23.15 46.72
C ASN A 108 -7.08 -21.69 46.28
N GLU A 109 -7.21 -20.81 47.28
CA GLU A 109 -6.78 -19.44 47.16
C GLU A 109 -5.27 -19.42 46.87
N THR A 110 -4.87 -18.74 45.81
CA THR A 110 -3.54 -18.13 45.73
C THR A 110 -3.64 -16.93 44.82
N VAL A 111 -3.68 -15.76 45.48
CA VAL A 111 -3.33 -14.48 44.88
C VAL A 111 -1.90 -14.57 44.40
N ASN A 112 -1.66 -14.28 43.13
CA ASN A 112 -0.39 -13.72 42.66
C ASN A 112 -0.71 -12.78 41.48
N SER A 113 -0.54 -11.49 41.76
CA SER A 113 -0.46 -10.43 40.77
C SER A 113 0.88 -10.56 40.05
N GLU A 114 0.88 -10.65 38.72
CA GLU A 114 1.95 -10.04 37.92
C GLU A 114 1.43 -9.79 36.50
N SER A 115 1.54 -8.53 36.07
CA SER A 115 1.14 -8.06 34.76
C SER A 115 2.08 -8.60 33.68
N GLN A 116 1.55 -9.06 32.54
CA GLN A 116 2.32 -9.01 31.29
C GLN A 116 1.50 -8.49 30.12
N ASN A 117 2.14 -7.51 29.49
CA ASN A 117 1.76 -6.67 28.38
C ASN A 117 1.14 -7.39 27.18
N VAL A 118 0.23 -6.63 26.57
CA VAL A 118 -0.27 -6.68 25.19
C VAL A 118 0.83 -7.01 24.17
N GLU A 119 0.57 -7.98 23.29
CA GLU A 119 1.07 -7.89 21.92
C GLU A 119 0.09 -8.53 20.91
N ALA A 120 -0.20 -7.78 19.85
CA ALA A 120 -1.27 -8.03 18.89
C ALA A 120 -1.02 -9.26 17.99
N PRO A 121 -2.07 -9.97 17.52
CA PRO A 121 -1.90 -10.97 16.48
C PRO A 121 -1.57 -10.29 15.14
N ARG A 122 -0.30 -10.36 14.74
CA ARG A 122 0.12 -10.04 13.38
C ARG A 122 -0.51 -11.05 12.42
N SER A 123 -1.42 -10.58 11.60
CA SER A 123 -1.96 -11.31 10.45
C SER A 123 -0.80 -11.71 9.52
N GLY A 124 -0.40 -12.97 9.57
CA GLY A 124 0.61 -13.55 8.69
C GLY A 124 0.04 -13.84 7.31
N GLY A 125 0.07 -12.83 6.43
CA GLY A 125 -0.20 -12.97 5.00
C GLY A 125 1.08 -13.19 4.18
N CYS A 126 0.96 -14.07 3.19
CA CYS A 126 1.83 -14.30 2.02
C CYS A 126 3.19 -14.97 2.26
N THR A 127 3.25 -16.25 1.89
CA THR A 127 4.49 -17.00 1.65
C THR A 127 5.29 -16.38 0.50
N ARG A 128 6.49 -15.88 0.82
CA ARG A 128 7.47 -15.42 -0.16
C ARG A 128 8.21 -16.64 -0.73
N LEU A 129 7.92 -17.02 -1.97
CA LEU A 129 8.76 -17.97 -2.71
C LEU A 129 10.08 -17.28 -3.07
N ASN A 130 11.14 -17.70 -2.40
CA ASN A 130 12.51 -17.26 -2.62
C ASN A 130 13.05 -17.95 -3.89
N ASN A 131 12.92 -17.32 -5.06
CA ASN A 131 13.59 -17.77 -6.27
C ASN A 131 14.99 -17.14 -6.34
N LYS A 132 16.00 -17.93 -5.96
CA LYS A 132 17.41 -17.54 -6.05
C LYS A 132 17.94 -18.01 -7.40
N ASN A 133 17.77 -17.18 -8.42
CA ASN A 133 18.43 -17.36 -9.71
C ASN A 133 19.69 -16.49 -9.70
N SER A 134 20.86 -17.12 -9.54
CA SER A 134 22.16 -16.48 -9.77
C SER A 134 22.67 -16.92 -11.14
N GLY A 135 22.24 -16.21 -12.19
CA GLY A 135 22.89 -16.27 -13.49
C GLY A 135 24.04 -15.27 -13.50
N THR A 136 25.28 -15.76 -13.56
CA THR A 136 26.47 -14.93 -13.82
C THR A 136 27.00 -15.30 -15.19
N ASP A 137 26.55 -14.60 -16.22
CA ASP A 137 27.09 -14.71 -17.58
C ASP A 137 27.93 -13.46 -17.86
N TYR A 138 29.22 -13.52 -17.53
CA TYR A 138 30.21 -12.57 -18.03
C TYR A 138 30.95 -13.22 -19.20
N SER A 139 30.48 -13.01 -20.43
CA SER A 139 31.19 -13.44 -21.63
C SER A 139 30.63 -12.76 -22.89
N MET A 140 30.80 -11.44 -23.01
CA MET A 140 30.68 -10.77 -24.31
C MET A 140 31.55 -9.51 -24.36
N PHE A 141 32.87 -9.69 -24.32
CA PHE A 141 33.81 -8.66 -24.75
C PHE A 141 33.99 -8.80 -26.27
N LEU A 142 33.18 -8.09 -27.05
CA LEU A 142 33.47 -7.83 -28.46
C LEU A 142 34.54 -6.73 -28.54
N LEU A 143 35.80 -7.13 -28.65
CA LEU A 143 36.90 -6.25 -29.05
C LEU A 143 36.79 -5.98 -30.55
N ILE A 144 36.22 -4.84 -30.92
CA ILE A 144 36.41 -4.25 -32.24
C ILE A 144 36.80 -2.78 -32.07
N ILE A 145 38.07 -2.48 -32.37
CA ILE A 145 38.70 -1.15 -32.48
C ILE A 145 39.65 -1.26 -33.70
N PRO A 146 39.97 -0.23 -34.52
CA PRO A 146 39.22 0.84 -35.20
C PRO A 146 39.60 0.86 -36.74
N PRO A 147 39.53 1.96 -37.55
CA PRO A 147 40.38 3.15 -37.40
C PRO A 147 39.71 4.51 -37.64
N LEU A 148 40.24 5.50 -36.92
CA LEU A 148 40.01 6.94 -37.07
C LEU A 148 40.53 7.41 -38.43
N PHE A 149 39.64 7.91 -39.29
CA PHE A 149 40.04 8.67 -40.47
C PHE A 149 40.33 10.13 -40.09
N ILE A 150 41.62 10.45 -40.17
CA ILE A 150 42.18 11.79 -40.17
C ILE A 150 41.66 12.54 -41.40
N TRP A 151 40.99 13.68 -41.22
CA TRP A 151 40.87 14.67 -42.28
C TRP A 151 41.32 16.04 -41.79
N SER A 152 42.59 16.34 -42.09
CA SER A 152 43.16 17.67 -42.00
C SER A 152 42.61 18.55 -43.12
N ARG A 153 41.79 19.55 -42.80
CA ARG A 153 41.45 20.61 -43.74
C ARG A 153 42.46 21.75 -43.60
N ARG A 154 43.34 21.89 -44.60
CA ARG A 154 44.26 23.02 -44.80
C ARG A 154 43.48 24.35 -44.82
N ARG A 155 44.06 25.37 -44.17
CA ARG A 155 43.92 26.78 -44.56
C ARG A 155 44.88 27.07 -45.71
#